data_AF-A0A2H5V1D8-F1
#
_entry.id   AF-A0A2H5V1D8-F1
#
_cell.length_a   1.000
_cell.length_b   1.000
_cell.length_c   1.000
_cell.angle_alpha   90.00
_cell.angle_beta   90.00
_cell.angle_gamma   90.00
#
_symmetry.space_group_name_H-M   'P 1'
#
loop_
_entity.id
_entity.type
_entity.pdbx_description
1 polymer ?
#
loop_
_entity_poly.entity_id
_entity_poly.type
_entity_poly.pdbx_seq_one_letter_code
_entity_poly.pdbx_strand_id
1 'polypeptide(L)'
;MTSCWKRVDDRLIRRGILILDLKFVRSYADELRDMNDGRRGRPYRITNSFIIFLAVFRYVFSVRFRQLEGFTIALRKMFPILPSIDYSWIRGRIMRLGIDLSPLGSNGVWRACSRSPGLYWC
;
A
#
# COMPACT_ATOMS: atom_id res chain seq x y z
N MET A 1 -20.84 -21.97 24.86
CA MET A 1 -19.57 -21.21 24.79
C MET A 1 -18.87 -21.51 23.45
N THR A 2 -19.42 -21.06 22.31
CA THR A 2 -18.94 -21.48 20.96
C THR A 2 -19.09 -20.34 19.94
N SER A 3 -18.53 -19.16 20.21
CA SER A 3 -18.71 -17.99 19.32
C SER A 3 -17.46 -17.10 19.14
N CYS A 4 -16.41 -17.25 19.95
CA CYS A 4 -15.23 -16.40 19.81
C CYS A 4 -14.35 -16.76 18.59
N TRP A 5 -14.34 -18.03 18.18
CA TRP A 5 -13.49 -18.54 17.09
C TRP A 5 -13.93 -18.08 15.70
N LYS A 6 -15.24 -18.12 15.39
CA LYS A 6 -15.78 -17.63 14.10
C LYS A 6 -15.35 -16.19 13.80
N ARG A 7 -15.38 -15.31 14.81
CA ARG A 7 -15.01 -13.90 14.66
C ARG A 7 -13.50 -13.69 14.49
N VAL A 8 -12.69 -14.56 15.10
CA VAL A 8 -11.23 -14.56 14.94
C VAL A 8 -10.84 -15.09 13.56
N ASP A 9 -11.48 -16.17 13.12
CA ASP A 9 -11.26 -16.77 11.81
C ASP A 9 -11.66 -15.82 10.69
N ASP A 10 -12.84 -15.20 10.75
CA ASP A 10 -13.25 -14.21 9.76
C ASP A 10 -12.26 -13.04 9.67
N ARG A 11 -11.68 -12.63 10.80
CA ARG A 11 -10.66 -11.57 10.83
C ARG A 11 -9.35 -12.04 10.19
N LEU A 12 -8.92 -13.28 10.44
CA LEU A 12 -7.72 -13.86 9.84
C LEU A 12 -7.91 -14.09 8.33
N ILE A 13 -9.07 -14.58 7.92
CA ILE A 13 -9.45 -14.80 6.52
C ILE A 13 -9.52 -13.46 5.78
N ARG A 14 -10.18 -12.43 6.34
CA ARG A 14 -10.24 -11.09 5.73
C ARG A 14 -8.87 -10.42 5.62
N ARG A 15 -7.98 -10.64 6.59
CA ARG A 15 -6.58 -10.20 6.50
C ARG A 15 -5.87 -10.88 5.33
N GLY A 16 -6.01 -12.19 5.17
CA GLY A 16 -5.42 -12.94 4.06
C GLY A 16 -5.94 -12.51 2.68
N ILE A 17 -7.26 -12.27 2.56
CA ILE A 17 -7.90 -11.82 1.31
C ILE A 17 -7.42 -10.42 0.89
N LEU A 18 -7.25 -9.49 1.84
CA LEU A 18 -6.76 -8.14 1.55
C LEU A 18 -5.30 -8.11 1.07
N ILE A 19 -4.47 -9.04 1.56
CA ILE A 19 -3.04 -9.14 1.24
C ILE A 19 -2.81 -9.62 -0.21
N LEU A 20 -3.77 -10.33 -0.82
CA LEU A 20 -3.61 -10.92 -2.15
C LEU A 20 -4.37 -10.18 -3.26
N ASP A 21 -4.89 -8.97 -3.00
CA ASP A 21 -5.53 -8.18 -4.05
C ASP A 21 -4.48 -7.56 -5.00
N LEU A 22 -3.91 -8.39 -5.87
CA LEU A 22 -2.97 -8.01 -6.92
C LEU A 22 -3.66 -7.38 -8.14
N LYS A 23 -4.93 -6.95 -8.02
CA LYS A 23 -5.64 -6.26 -9.10
C LYS A 23 -4.89 -5.00 -9.57
N PHE A 24 -4.20 -4.31 -8.67
CA PHE A 24 -3.39 -3.14 -9.01
C PHE A 24 -2.25 -3.44 -9.98
N VAL A 25 -1.80 -4.70 -10.09
CA VAL A 25 -0.75 -5.10 -11.02
C VAL A 25 -1.25 -5.02 -12.47
N ARG A 26 -2.53 -5.32 -12.71
CA ARG A 26 -3.14 -5.25 -14.05
C ARG A 26 -3.30 -3.81 -14.52
N SER A 27 -3.73 -2.92 -13.64
CA SER A 27 -3.89 -1.48 -13.93
C SER A 27 -2.60 -0.67 -13.75
N TYR A 28 -1.47 -1.33 -13.49
CA TYR A 28 -0.23 -0.64 -13.12
C TYR A 28 0.27 0.32 -14.20
N ALA A 29 0.25 -0.13 -15.46
CA ALA A 29 0.73 0.69 -16.57
C ALA A 29 -0.16 1.90 -16.83
N ASP A 30 -1.47 1.72 -16.75
CA ASP A 30 -2.45 2.78 -16.99
C ASP A 30 -2.42 3.81 -15.86
N GLU A 31 -2.41 3.36 -14.59
CA GLU A 31 -2.28 4.27 -13.44
C GLU A 31 -0.95 5.06 -13.50
N LEU A 32 0.14 4.43 -13.96
CA LEU A 32 1.42 5.11 -14.10
C LEU A 32 1.41 6.17 -15.21
N ARG A 33 0.66 5.92 -16.30
CA ARG A 33 0.45 6.90 -17.37
C ARG A 33 -0.38 8.07 -16.85
N ASP A 34 -1.50 7.80 -16.19
CA ASP A 34 -2.40 8.81 -15.62
C ASP A 34 -1.68 9.69 -14.59
N MET A 35 -0.87 9.08 -13.71
CA MET A 35 -0.08 9.83 -12.72
C MET A 35 1.00 10.74 -13.32
N ASN A 36 1.44 10.43 -14.54
CA ASN A 36 2.44 11.18 -15.27
C ASN A 36 1.83 12.11 -16.33
N ASP A 37 0.53 12.02 -16.58
CA ASP A 37 -0.14 12.89 -17.54
C ASP A 37 -0.08 14.35 -17.05
N GLY A 38 0.28 15.26 -17.95
CA GLY A 38 0.46 16.69 -17.64
C GLY A 38 1.60 17.03 -16.67
N ARG A 39 2.43 16.06 -16.23
CA ARG A 39 3.56 16.36 -15.34
C ARG A 39 4.71 17.02 -16.08
N ARG A 40 5.15 18.18 -15.58
CA ARG A 40 6.33 18.92 -16.08
C ARG A 40 7.66 18.54 -15.40
N GLY A 41 7.60 17.89 -14.23
CA GLY A 41 8.78 17.51 -13.45
C GLY A 41 9.24 16.06 -13.69
N ARG A 42 10.15 15.55 -12.85
CA ARG A 42 10.60 14.15 -12.92
C ARG A 42 9.40 13.20 -12.89
N PRO A 43 9.24 12.31 -13.89
CA PRO A 43 8.12 11.39 -13.95
C PRO A 43 8.19 10.39 -12.80
N TYR A 44 7.02 10.00 -12.33
CA TYR A 44 6.87 8.87 -11.44
C TYR A 44 7.26 7.58 -12.15
N ARG A 45 7.97 6.72 -11.43
CA ARG A 45 8.29 5.35 -11.86
C ARG A 45 7.42 4.31 -11.16
N ILE A 46 6.59 4.75 -10.22
CA ILE A 46 5.90 3.90 -9.27
C ILE A 46 4.50 4.47 -9.07
N THR A 47 3.49 3.59 -9.12
CA THR A 47 2.09 3.94 -8.91
C THR A 47 1.75 4.15 -7.43
N ASN A 48 0.68 4.89 -7.15
CA ASN A 48 0.21 5.10 -5.78
C ASN A 48 -0.36 3.81 -5.22
N SER A 49 -1.10 3.03 -6.02
CA SER A 49 -1.65 1.73 -5.59
C SER A 49 -0.57 0.76 -5.13
N PHE A 50 0.59 0.73 -5.80
CA PHE A 50 1.69 -0.13 -5.37
C PHE A 50 2.29 0.33 -4.03
N ILE A 51 2.40 1.65 -3.79
CA ILE A 51 2.84 2.16 -2.48
C ILE A 51 1.82 1.86 -1.39
N ILE A 52 0.52 1.95 -1.69
CA ILE A 52 -0.56 1.61 -0.75
C ILE A 52 -0.48 0.12 -0.39
N PHE A 53 -0.31 -0.75 -1.39
CA PHE A 53 -0.11 -2.18 -1.17
C PHE A 53 1.08 -2.45 -0.24
N LEU A 54 2.23 -1.82 -0.48
CA LEU A 54 3.42 -1.97 0.36
C LEU A 54 3.20 -1.42 1.78
N ALA A 55 2.43 -0.34 1.95
CA ALA A 55 2.07 0.20 3.26
C ALA A 55 1.17 -0.75 4.05
N VAL A 56 0.14 -1.31 3.39
CA VAL A 56 -0.77 -2.31 3.97
C VAL A 56 0.01 -3.57 4.35
N PHE A 57 0.85 -4.08 3.44
CA PHE A 57 1.72 -5.24 3.69
C PHE A 57 2.62 -5.00 4.91
N ARG A 58 3.26 -3.82 4.98
CA ARG A 58 4.06 -3.43 6.13
C ARG A 58 3.26 -3.40 7.44
N TYR A 59 2.04 -2.87 7.41
CA TYR A 59 1.20 -2.76 8.59
C TYR A 59 0.73 -4.12 9.10
N VAL A 60 0.31 -5.00 8.20
CA VAL A 60 -0.24 -6.31 8.55
C VAL A 60 0.83 -7.28 9.05
N PHE A 61 1.99 -7.31 8.39
CA PHE A 61 3.10 -8.21 8.76
C PHE A 61 4.12 -7.57 9.72
N SER A 62 3.95 -6.30 10.07
CA SER A 62 4.89 -5.53 10.88
C SER A 62 6.35 -5.59 10.38
N VAL A 63 6.55 -5.76 9.07
CA VAL A 63 7.89 -5.94 8.47
C VAL A 63 8.69 -4.65 8.42
N ARG A 64 9.99 -4.68 8.74
CA ARG A 64 10.86 -3.49 8.67
C ARG A 64 11.01 -3.01 7.22
N PHE A 65 11.24 -1.71 7.02
CA PHE A 65 11.41 -1.11 5.70
C PHE A 65 12.49 -1.80 4.84
N ARG A 66 13.58 -2.29 5.44
CA ARG A 66 14.63 -3.04 4.72
C ARG A 66 14.16 -4.43 4.25
N GLN A 67 13.28 -5.09 5.00
CA GLN A 67 12.68 -6.37 4.58
C GLN A 67 11.67 -6.11 3.45
N LEU A 68 10.95 -4.99 3.50
CA LEU A 68 10.01 -4.57 2.46
C LEU A 68 10.72 -4.35 1.11
N GLU A 69 11.92 -3.77 1.11
CA GLU A 69 12.75 -3.67 -0.10
C GLU A 69 13.11 -5.05 -0.67
N GLY A 70 13.58 -5.98 0.17
CA GLY A 70 13.82 -7.37 -0.24
C GLY A 70 12.58 -8.05 -0.83
N PHE A 71 11.40 -7.75 -0.27
CA PHE A 71 10.12 -8.20 -0.81
C PHE A 71 9.83 -7.61 -2.20
N THR A 72 10.09 -6.33 -2.44
CA THR A 72 9.92 -5.75 -3.79
C THR A 72 10.86 -6.37 -4.83
N ILE A 73 12.09 -6.76 -4.43
CA ILE A 73 13.03 -7.47 -5.30
C ILE A 73 12.48 -8.85 -5.66
N ALA A 74 11.94 -9.59 -4.70
CA ALA A 74 11.29 -10.88 -4.94
C ALA A 74 10.04 -10.73 -5.82
N LEU A 75 9.23 -9.70 -5.57
CA LEU A 75 8.01 -9.45 -6.32
C LEU A 75 8.29 -9.09 -7.78
N ARG A 76 9.35 -8.31 -8.05
CA ARG A 76 9.82 -8.01 -9.41
C ARG A 76 10.19 -9.27 -10.19
N LYS A 77 10.72 -10.31 -9.52
CA LYS A 77 11.03 -11.58 -10.18
C LYS A 77 9.77 -12.32 -10.63
N MET A 78 8.66 -12.16 -9.91
CA MET A 78 7.36 -12.76 -10.28
C MET A 78 6.59 -11.90 -11.29
N PHE A 79 6.62 -10.58 -11.11
CA PHE A 79 5.92 -9.60 -11.95
C PHE A 79 6.93 -8.58 -12.49
N PRO A 80 7.51 -8.81 -13.69
CA PRO A 80 8.54 -7.94 -14.28
C PRO A 80 8.09 -6.50 -14.50
N ILE A 81 6.77 -6.26 -14.57
CA ILE A 81 6.17 -4.92 -14.68
C ILE A 81 6.42 -4.04 -13.45
N LEU A 82 6.69 -4.65 -12.29
CA LEU A 82 6.89 -3.94 -11.04
C LEU A 82 8.38 -3.56 -10.84
N PRO A 83 8.69 -2.31 -10.48
CA PRO A 83 10.05 -1.88 -10.21
C PRO A 83 10.54 -2.32 -8.82
N SER A 84 11.86 -2.47 -8.71
CA SER A 84 12.56 -2.50 -7.41
C SER A 84 12.66 -1.09 -6.85
N ILE A 85 12.51 -0.92 -5.53
CA ILE A 85 12.46 0.40 -4.89
C ILE A 85 13.28 0.41 -3.60
N ASP A 86 14.07 1.47 -3.42
CA ASP A 86 14.80 1.74 -2.18
C ASP A 86 13.83 2.02 -1.01
N TYR A 87 14.16 1.44 0.15
CA TYR A 87 13.33 1.53 1.35
C TYR A 87 13.12 2.97 1.86
N SER A 88 14.09 3.87 1.66
CA SER A 88 14.03 5.28 2.07
C SER A 88 13.00 6.03 1.22
N TRP A 89 12.96 5.71 -0.08
CA TRP A 89 11.99 6.25 -1.02
C TRP A 89 10.57 5.77 -0.71
N ILE A 90 10.39 4.48 -0.41
CA ILE A 90 9.10 3.91 0.00
C ILE A 90 8.60 4.64 1.26
N ARG A 91 9.44 4.74 2.30
CA ARG A 91 9.09 5.40 3.56
C ARG A 91 8.61 6.83 3.32
N GLY A 92 9.35 7.61 2.55
CA GLY A 92 8.99 9.00 2.24
C GLY A 92 7.72 9.12 1.38
N ARG A 93 7.38 8.12 0.55
CA ARG A 93 6.12 8.11 -0.21
C ARG A 93 4.93 7.74 0.65
N ILE A 94 5.06 6.73 1.53
CA ILE A 94 4.00 6.33 2.46
C ILE A 94 3.62 7.51 3.36
N MET A 95 4.61 8.23 3.90
CA MET A 95 4.36 9.42 4.72
C MET A 95 3.65 10.53 3.93
N ARG A 96 4.06 10.79 2.69
CA ARG A 96 3.45 11.83 1.84
C ARG A 96 2.02 11.51 1.41
N LEU A 97 1.71 10.23 1.20
CA LEU A 97 0.36 9.80 0.83
C LEU A 97 -0.61 9.84 2.03
N GLY A 98 -0.11 10.00 3.27
CA GLY A 98 -0.97 10.13 4.44
C GLY A 98 -1.94 8.97 4.62
N ILE A 99 -1.48 7.75 4.32
CA ILE A 99 -2.34 6.55 4.26
C ILE A 99 -2.88 6.27 5.66
N ASP A 100 -4.20 6.43 5.81
CA ASP A 100 -4.88 6.03 7.03
C ASP A 100 -5.10 4.51 7.04
N LEU A 101 -4.34 3.82 7.88
CA LEU A 101 -4.39 2.36 8.07
C LEU A 101 -5.30 1.97 9.24
N SER A 102 -5.92 2.94 9.93
CA SER A 102 -6.95 2.70 10.97
C SER A 102 -8.08 1.74 10.56
N PRO A 103 -8.56 1.73 9.28
CA PRO A 103 -9.59 0.80 8.83
C PRO A 103 -9.13 -0.68 8.82
N LEU A 104 -7.82 -0.95 8.85
CA LEU A 104 -7.28 -2.30 8.95
C LEU A 104 -7.33 -2.85 10.39
N GLY A 105 -7.48 -1.96 11.37
CA GLY A 105 -7.68 -2.28 12.78
C GLY A 105 -9.16 -2.34 13.18
N SER A 106 -10.05 -1.64 12.47
CA SER A 106 -11.48 -1.59 12.77
C SER A 106 -12.34 -1.61 11.49
N ASN A 107 -13.24 -2.59 11.41
CA ASN A 107 -14.38 -2.74 10.50
C ASN A 107 -14.38 -1.82 9.27
N GLY A 108 -13.90 -2.35 8.15
CA GLY A 108 -13.60 -1.62 6.93
C GLY A 108 -14.73 -0.72 6.42
N VAL A 109 -14.34 0.54 6.14
CA VAL A 109 -14.94 1.43 5.14
C VAL A 109 -13.78 2.22 4.56
N TRP A 110 -13.51 2.09 3.26
CA TRP A 110 -12.56 2.95 2.56
C TRP A 110 -13.15 4.36 2.48
N ARG A 111 -12.73 5.26 3.36
CA ARG A 111 -12.96 6.70 3.19
C ARG A 111 -11.66 7.34 2.73
N ALA A 112 -11.64 7.82 1.49
CA ALA A 112 -10.67 8.80 1.07
C ALA A 112 -10.88 10.04 1.95
N CYS A 113 -9.96 10.29 2.88
CA CYS A 113 -10.01 11.52 3.68
C CYS A 113 -9.47 12.65 2.79
N SER A 114 -10.39 13.43 2.22
CA SER A 114 -10.09 14.77 1.72
C SER A 114 -9.65 15.63 2.90
N ARG A 115 -8.34 15.75 3.14
CA ARG A 115 -7.82 16.79 4.03
C ARG A 115 -7.43 18.01 3.22
N SER A 116 -8.31 19.00 3.30
CA SER A 116 -7.99 20.42 3.14
C SER A 116 -6.73 20.80 3.93
N PRO A 117 -5.97 21.81 3.47
CA PRO A 117 -4.67 22.16 4.01
C PRO A 117 -4.83 22.93 5.32
N GLY A 118 -4.13 22.49 6.36
CA GLY A 118 -4.07 23.25 7.60
C GLY A 118 -3.31 22.52 8.70
N LEU A 119 -2.28 23.20 9.19
CA LEU A 119 -1.81 23.21 10.58
C LEU A 119 -0.60 22.32 10.95
N TYR A 120 0.52 23.02 10.89
CA TYR A 120 1.74 23.02 11.73
C TYR A 120 2.54 21.74 11.99
N TRP A 121 3.82 21.90 11.66
CA TRP A 121 4.96 21.12 12.11
C TRP A 121 5.20 21.34 13.62
N CYS A 122 5.44 20.24 14.34
CA CYS A 122 6.42 20.18 15.42
C CYS A 122 7.30 18.96 15.15
#